data_AF-A0A087RM34-F1
#
_entry.id   AF-A0A087RM34-F1
#
_cell.length_a   1.000
_cell.length_b   1.000
_cell.length_c   1.000
_cell.angle_alpha   90.00
_cell.angle_beta   90.00
_cell.angle_gamma   90.00
#
_symmetry.space_group_name_H-M   'P 1'
#
loop_
_entity.id
_entity.type
_entity.pdbx_description
1 polymer ?
#
loop_
_entity_poly.entity_id
_entity_poly.type
_entity_poly.pdbx_seq_one_letter_code
_entity_poly.pdbx_strand_id
1 'polypeptide(L)'
;MKQKLPFRGWYYFRMGWSTYFAFIFAAINTMVVTYYLAIDNIPSLKDIFPTFFSYLIVTSLVGIPLLISVGYIHYKKSHAYSSEADITIESNPYYYKVPPGWWREVLMPMYELNIILLKKNLENEKLSDEELKKLEKLKKDFEILKKGGTVGTTKKFLVE
;
A
#
# COMPACT_ATOMS: atom_id res chain seq x y z
N MET A 1 -0.14 2.81 -23.72
CA MET A 1 -0.47 3.35 -22.38
C MET A 1 -1.93 3.78 -22.25
N LYS A 2 -2.50 4.52 -23.22
CA LYS A 2 -3.93 4.91 -23.26
C LYS A 2 -4.94 3.78 -23.05
N GLN A 3 -4.63 2.55 -23.50
CA GLN A 3 -5.49 1.36 -23.33
C GLN A 3 -5.76 0.97 -21.87
N LYS A 4 -4.94 1.42 -20.91
CA LYS A 4 -5.12 1.11 -19.47
C LYS A 4 -5.79 2.25 -18.70
N LEU A 5 -6.07 3.39 -19.33
CA LEU A 5 -6.59 4.57 -18.64
C LEU A 5 -7.95 4.32 -17.97
N PRO A 6 -8.94 3.64 -18.61
CA PRO A 6 -10.21 3.32 -17.96
C PRO A 6 -10.04 2.42 -16.74
N PHE A 7 -9.18 1.39 -16.84
CA PHE A 7 -8.90 0.49 -15.71
C PHE A 7 -8.20 1.19 -14.54
N ARG A 8 -7.27 2.11 -14.84
CA ARG A 8 -6.61 2.92 -13.80
C ARG A 8 -7.59 3.90 -13.16
N GLY A 9 -8.42 4.58 -13.95
CA GLY A 9 -9.47 5.46 -13.45
C GLY A 9 -10.46 4.71 -12.55
N TRP A 10 -10.91 3.53 -12.98
CA TRP A 10 -11.77 2.66 -12.18
C TRP A 10 -11.10 2.21 -10.87
N TYR A 11 -9.82 1.86 -10.91
CA TYR A 11 -9.07 1.53 -9.70
C TYR A 11 -9.01 2.73 -8.74
N TYR A 12 -8.66 3.93 -9.22
CA TYR A 12 -8.62 5.12 -8.37
C TYR A 12 -9.99 5.46 -7.78
N PHE A 13 -11.06 5.35 -8.58
CA PHE A 13 -12.43 5.52 -8.10
C PHE A 13 -12.75 4.54 -6.97
N ARG A 14 -12.51 3.23 -7.17
CA ARG A 14 -12.77 2.22 -6.15
C ARG A 14 -11.96 2.48 -4.89
N MET A 15 -10.68 2.83 -5.02
CA MET A 15 -9.84 3.18 -3.87
C MET A 15 -10.37 4.40 -3.12
N GLY A 16 -10.78 5.45 -3.84
CA GLY A 16 -11.39 6.64 -3.25
C GLY A 16 -12.66 6.28 -2.47
N TRP A 17 -13.58 5.57 -3.12
CA TRP A 17 -14.84 5.13 -2.54
C TRP A 17 -14.63 4.22 -1.33
N SER A 18 -13.91 3.11 -1.48
CA SER A 18 -13.79 2.10 -0.42
C SER A 18 -12.98 2.59 0.78
N THR A 19 -11.94 3.40 0.55
CA THR A 19 -11.00 3.79 1.62
C THR A 19 -11.52 5.00 2.39
N TYR A 20 -12.16 5.97 1.73
CA TYR A 20 -12.50 7.25 2.36
C TYR A 20 -14.00 7.47 2.53
N PHE A 21 -14.83 7.05 1.57
CA PHE A 21 -16.27 7.37 1.59
C PHE A 21 -17.15 6.26 2.18
N ALA A 22 -16.84 5.00 1.90
CA ALA A 22 -17.72 3.87 2.21
C ALA A 22 -18.05 3.78 3.70
N PHE A 23 -17.04 3.94 4.57
CA PHE A 23 -17.25 3.92 6.01
C PHE A 23 -18.14 5.08 6.48
N ILE A 24 -17.85 6.32 6.07
CA ILE A 24 -18.62 7.51 6.48
C ILE A 24 -20.07 7.39 5.98
N PHE A 25 -20.24 7.00 4.72
CA PHE A 25 -21.56 6.82 4.11
C PHE A 25 -22.38 5.75 4.84
N ALA A 26 -21.77 4.57 5.08
CA ALA A 26 -22.42 3.49 5.80
C ALA A 26 -22.74 3.90 7.24
N ALA A 27 -21.80 4.53 7.95
CA ALA A 27 -21.98 4.95 9.33
C ALA A 27 -23.12 5.97 9.48
N ILE A 28 -23.14 7.02 8.63
CA ILE A 28 -24.22 8.02 8.64
C ILE A 28 -25.56 7.35 8.32
N ASN A 29 -25.63 6.57 7.25
CA ASN A 29 -26.88 5.92 6.84
C ASN A 29 -27.40 4.97 7.93
N THR A 30 -26.55 4.09 8.45
CA THR A 30 -26.91 3.18 9.54
C THR A 30 -27.36 3.95 10.78
N MET A 31 -26.65 4.99 11.20
CA MET A 31 -27.05 5.75 12.38
C MET A 31 -28.39 6.46 12.18
N VAL A 32 -28.62 7.08 11.03
CA VAL A 32 -29.89 7.76 10.70
C VAL A 32 -31.04 6.74 10.65
N VAL A 33 -30.88 5.66 9.89
CA VAL A 33 -31.92 4.63 9.72
C VAL A 33 -32.23 3.94 11.03
N THR A 34 -31.21 3.50 11.79
CA THR A 34 -31.41 2.87 13.09
C THR A 34 -32.11 3.80 14.06
N TYR A 35 -31.75 5.08 14.09
CA TYR A 35 -32.41 6.02 14.99
C TYR A 35 -33.88 6.23 14.62
N TYR A 36 -34.15 6.69 13.39
CA TYR A 36 -35.50 7.11 13.03
C TYR A 36 -36.46 5.95 12.77
N LEU A 37 -35.97 4.77 12.36
CA LEU A 37 -36.85 3.61 12.17
C LEU A 37 -36.99 2.75 13.42
N ALA A 38 -35.96 2.63 14.26
CA ALA A 38 -36.01 1.77 15.44
C ALA A 38 -36.09 2.56 16.75
N ILE A 39 -35.09 3.37 17.07
CA ILE A 39 -34.98 4.04 18.38
C ILE A 39 -36.18 4.96 18.64
N ASP A 40 -36.56 5.77 17.65
CA ASP A 40 -37.65 6.74 17.81
C ASP A 40 -39.03 6.08 18.00
N ASN A 41 -39.17 4.83 17.57
CA ASN A 41 -40.41 4.06 17.62
C ASN A 41 -40.48 3.03 18.77
N ILE A 42 -39.37 2.78 19.46
CA ILE A 42 -39.31 1.83 20.60
C ILE A 42 -39.13 2.62 21.89
N PRO A 43 -40.16 2.72 22.76
CA PRO A 43 -40.14 3.59 23.93
C PRO A 43 -38.91 3.40 24.83
N SER A 44 -38.56 2.15 25.15
CA SER A 44 -37.41 1.86 26.00
C SER A 44 -36.06 2.29 25.41
N LEU A 45 -35.92 2.35 24.08
CA LEU A 45 -34.70 2.84 23.43
C LEU A 45 -34.69 4.37 23.37
N LYS A 46 -35.84 4.99 23.14
CA LYS A 46 -36.01 6.45 23.13
C LYS A 46 -35.76 7.07 24.50
N ASP A 47 -36.09 6.36 25.58
CA ASP A 47 -35.77 6.79 26.95
C ASP A 47 -34.24 6.86 27.18
N ILE A 48 -33.48 5.93 26.58
CA ILE A 48 -32.02 5.89 26.67
C ILE A 48 -31.38 6.91 25.71
N PHE A 49 -31.95 7.08 24.52
CA PHE A 49 -31.46 7.97 23.47
C PHE A 49 -32.57 8.94 23.02
N PRO A 50 -32.82 10.02 23.77
CA PRO A 50 -33.97 10.90 23.53
C PRO A 50 -33.89 11.70 22.23
N THR A 51 -32.68 11.90 21.72
CA THR A 51 -32.43 12.66 20.47
C THR A 51 -31.42 11.93 19.59
N PHE A 52 -31.52 12.16 18.27
CA PHE A 52 -30.54 11.64 17.31
C PHE A 52 -29.11 12.06 17.68
N PHE A 53 -28.94 13.29 18.16
CA PHE A 53 -27.62 13.80 18.56
C PHE A 53 -27.05 13.06 19.78
N SER A 54 -27.88 12.74 20.77
CA SER A 54 -27.46 11.93 21.92
C SER A 54 -27.01 10.53 21.52
N TYR A 55 -27.77 9.87 20.63
CA TYR A 55 -27.41 8.58 20.07
C TYR A 55 -26.11 8.63 19.27
N LEU A 56 -25.96 9.64 18.41
CA LEU A 56 -24.78 9.86 17.57
C LEU A 56 -23.50 9.98 18.42
N ILE A 57 -23.53 10.80 19.48
CA ILE A 57 -22.36 11.00 20.35
C ILE A 57 -21.99 9.70 21.06
N VAL A 58 -22.95 9.06 21.74
CA VAL A 58 -22.67 7.84 22.53
C VAL A 58 -22.17 6.72 21.62
N THR A 59 -22.82 6.51 20.48
CA THR A 59 -22.43 5.48 19.52
C THR A 59 -21.06 5.76 18.92
N SER A 60 -20.73 7.02 18.64
CA SER A 60 -19.39 7.38 18.15
C SER A 60 -18.31 7.17 19.21
N LEU A 61 -18.58 7.56 20.46
CA LEU A 61 -17.64 7.42 21.58
C LEU A 61 -17.34 5.96 21.92
N VAL A 62 -18.28 5.04 21.71
CA VAL A 62 -18.07 3.60 21.92
C VAL A 62 -17.55 2.92 20.65
N GLY A 63 -18.15 3.25 19.50
CA GLY A 63 -17.88 2.62 18.22
C GLY A 63 -16.47 2.90 17.71
N ILE A 64 -15.97 4.14 17.83
CA ILE A 64 -14.63 4.48 17.34
C ILE A 64 -13.54 3.70 18.12
N PRO A 65 -13.50 3.70 19.47
CA PRO A 65 -12.54 2.88 20.20
C PRO A 65 -12.67 1.38 19.92
N LEU A 66 -13.90 0.87 19.77
CA LEU A 66 -14.14 -0.53 19.46
C LEU A 66 -13.55 -0.90 18.10
N LEU A 67 -13.80 -0.10 17.06
CA LEU A 67 -13.27 -0.32 15.71
C LEU A 67 -11.74 -0.25 15.69
N ILE A 68 -11.15 0.72 16.40
CA ILE A 68 -9.69 0.80 16.57
C ILE A 68 -9.16 -0.47 17.23
N SER A 69 -9.82 -0.96 18.28
CA SER A 69 -9.41 -2.16 19.01
C SER A 69 -9.51 -3.42 18.15
N VAL A 70 -10.60 -3.59 17.40
CA VAL A 70 -10.79 -4.70 16.45
C VAL A 70 -9.71 -4.64 15.37
N GLY A 71 -9.46 -3.46 14.79
CA GLY A 71 -8.38 -3.28 13.81
C GLY A 71 -7.00 -3.63 14.38
N TYR A 72 -6.70 -3.17 15.59
CA TYR A 72 -5.46 -3.52 16.28
C TYR A 72 -5.32 -5.03 16.50
N ILE A 73 -6.37 -5.70 16.97
CA ILE A 73 -6.37 -7.16 17.17
C ILE A 73 -6.15 -7.88 15.84
N HIS A 74 -6.86 -7.47 14.78
CA HIS A 74 -6.71 -8.06 13.46
C HIS A 74 -5.23 -8.01 12.99
N TYR A 75 -4.60 -6.85 13.03
CA TYR A 75 -3.22 -6.66 12.56
C TYR A 75 -2.13 -7.23 13.47
N LYS A 76 -2.34 -7.26 14.79
CA LYS A 76 -1.28 -7.59 15.76
C LYS A 76 -1.46 -8.91 16.47
N LYS A 77 -2.67 -9.45 16.53
CA LYS A 77 -3.02 -10.57 17.40
C LYS A 77 -3.78 -11.69 16.70
N SER A 78 -4.09 -11.56 15.41
CA SER A 78 -4.82 -12.57 14.66
C SER A 78 -3.99 -13.14 13.50
N HIS A 79 -4.27 -14.39 13.14
CA HIS A 79 -3.71 -15.03 11.93
C HIS A 79 -4.33 -14.50 10.63
N ALA A 80 -5.41 -13.72 10.70
CA ALA A 80 -6.07 -13.19 9.51
C ALA A 80 -5.14 -12.28 8.72
N TYR A 81 -4.41 -11.40 9.40
CA TYR A 81 -3.45 -10.51 8.75
C TYR A 81 -2.32 -11.29 8.04
N SER A 82 -1.80 -12.37 8.64
CA SER A 82 -0.76 -13.17 7.97
C SER A 82 -1.28 -13.79 6.67
N SER A 83 -2.50 -14.34 6.67
CA SER A 83 -3.08 -14.93 5.46
C SER A 83 -3.38 -13.88 4.38
N GLU A 84 -3.80 -12.68 4.76
CA GLU A 84 -3.96 -11.56 3.81
C GLU A 84 -2.62 -11.13 3.19
N ALA A 85 -1.56 -11.11 4.01
CA ALA A 85 -0.22 -10.80 3.56
C ALA A 85 0.29 -11.87 2.57
N ASP A 86 0.08 -13.14 2.87
CA ASP A 86 0.45 -14.26 1.99
C ASP A 86 -0.23 -14.11 0.63
N ILE A 87 -1.56 -13.94 0.59
CA ILE A 87 -2.32 -13.75 -0.65
C ILE A 87 -1.82 -12.53 -1.44
N THR A 88 -1.51 -11.43 -0.74
CA THR A 88 -0.99 -10.20 -1.37
C THR A 88 0.38 -10.44 -2.02
N ILE A 89 1.25 -11.21 -1.37
CA ILE A 89 2.56 -11.58 -1.92
C ILE A 89 2.39 -12.53 -3.11
N GLU A 90 1.62 -13.60 -2.94
CA GLU A 90 1.37 -14.62 -3.96
C GLU A 90 0.76 -14.05 -5.24
N SER A 91 -0.19 -13.12 -5.10
CA SER A 91 -0.89 -12.51 -6.22
C SER A 91 -0.11 -11.40 -6.92
N ASN A 92 0.98 -10.90 -6.32
CA ASN A 92 1.74 -9.80 -6.88
C ASN A 92 2.79 -10.30 -7.90
N PRO A 93 2.62 -9.98 -9.20
CA PRO A 93 3.49 -10.50 -10.27
C PRO A 93 4.95 -10.01 -10.17
N TYR A 94 5.23 -8.94 -9.44
CA TYR A 94 6.57 -8.39 -9.26
C TYR A 94 7.42 -9.17 -8.24
N TYR A 95 6.85 -10.13 -7.51
CA TYR A 95 7.66 -11.11 -6.77
C TYR A 95 8.29 -12.16 -7.69
N TYR A 96 7.74 -12.34 -8.89
CA TYR A 96 8.22 -13.31 -9.88
C TYR A 96 8.96 -12.65 -11.06
N LYS A 97 9.08 -11.32 -11.07
CA LYS A 97 9.71 -10.54 -12.15
C LYS A 97 10.41 -9.30 -11.59
N VAL A 98 11.58 -8.95 -12.13
CA VAL A 98 12.35 -7.77 -11.68
C VAL A 98 11.51 -6.49 -11.79
N PRO A 99 11.20 -5.81 -10.66
CA PRO A 99 10.46 -4.56 -10.66
C PRO A 99 11.22 -3.45 -11.42
N PRO A 100 10.53 -2.50 -12.07
CA PRO A 100 11.17 -1.34 -12.68
C PRO A 100 11.79 -0.42 -11.60
N GLY A 101 12.64 0.53 -12.03
CA GLY A 101 13.31 1.47 -11.13
C GLY A 101 14.58 0.87 -10.52
N TRP A 102 14.92 1.24 -9.28
CA TRP A 102 16.21 0.90 -8.67
C TRP A 102 16.51 -0.60 -8.60
N TRP A 103 15.48 -1.46 -8.47
CA TRP A 103 15.63 -2.92 -8.54
C TRP A 103 16.27 -3.36 -9.86
N ARG A 104 15.74 -2.87 -10.99
CA ARG A 104 16.23 -3.21 -12.33
C ARG A 104 17.51 -2.48 -12.70
N GLU A 105 17.63 -1.22 -12.32
CA GLU A 105 18.67 -0.32 -12.83
C GLU A 105 19.93 -0.34 -11.98
N VAL A 106 19.83 -0.74 -10.71
CA VAL A 106 20.93 -0.72 -9.75
C VAL A 106 21.13 -2.09 -9.11
N LEU A 107 20.09 -2.67 -8.50
CA LEU A 107 20.26 -3.91 -7.73
C LEU A 107 20.62 -5.11 -8.62
N MET A 108 19.88 -5.34 -9.71
CA MET A 108 20.17 -6.47 -10.60
C MET A 108 21.55 -6.37 -11.26
N PRO A 109 21.97 -5.21 -11.84
CA PRO A 109 23.31 -5.09 -12.40
C PRO A 109 24.40 -5.15 -11.32
N MET A 110 24.10 -4.74 -10.08
CA MET A 110 25.03 -4.94 -8.96
C MET A 110 25.24 -6.43 -8.67
N TYR A 111 24.18 -7.24 -8.64
CA TYR A 111 24.33 -8.70 -8.46
C TYR A 111 25.13 -9.32 -9.60
N GLU A 112 24.83 -8.95 -10.86
CA GLU A 112 25.57 -9.41 -12.03
C GLU A 112 27.06 -9.05 -11.93
N LEU A 113 27.38 -7.80 -11.59
CA LEU A 113 28.76 -7.34 -11.45
C LEU A 113 29.49 -8.02 -10.29
N ASN A 114 28.81 -8.31 -9.18
CA ASN A 114 29.41 -9.09 -8.08
C ASN A 114 29.77 -10.51 -8.52
N ILE A 115 28.93 -11.18 -9.31
CA ILE A 115 29.24 -12.51 -9.86
C ILE A 115 30.49 -12.44 -10.76
N ILE A 116 30.57 -11.43 -11.62
CA ILE A 116 31.73 -11.19 -12.49
C ILE A 116 33.00 -10.94 -11.67
N LEU A 117 32.92 -10.08 -10.65
CA LEU A 117 34.04 -9.76 -9.76
C LEU A 117 34.55 -11.00 -9.02
N LEU A 118 33.63 -11.83 -8.49
CA LEU A 118 33.98 -13.09 -7.83
C LEU A 118 34.68 -14.05 -8.80
N LYS A 119 34.13 -14.24 -10.01
CA LYS A 119 34.73 -15.10 -11.03
C LYS A 119 36.14 -14.64 -11.40
N LYS A 120 36.31 -13.36 -11.72
CA LYS A 120 37.60 -12.79 -12.10
C LYS A 120 38.62 -12.84 -10.97
N ASN A 121 38.20 -12.66 -9.73
CA ASN A 121 39.07 -12.81 -8.57
C ASN A 121 39.62 -14.26 -8.48
N LEU A 122 38.75 -15.27 -8.65
CA LEU A 122 39.16 -16.68 -8.65
C LEU A 122 40.12 -17.01 -9.80
N GLU A 123 39.92 -16.39 -10.97
CA GLU A 123 40.74 -16.60 -12.17
C GLU A 123 41.98 -15.68 -12.22
N ASN A 124 42.20 -14.84 -11.20
CA ASN A 124 43.23 -13.77 -11.17
C ASN A 124 43.19 -12.85 -12.41
N GLU A 125 42.01 -12.65 -12.98
CA GLU A 125 41.77 -11.76 -14.11
C GLU A 125 41.48 -10.33 -13.64
N LYS A 126 41.92 -9.36 -14.43
CA LYS A 126 41.52 -7.96 -14.24
C LYS A 126 40.15 -7.70 -14.87
N LEU A 127 39.47 -6.68 -14.35
CA LEU A 127 38.26 -6.14 -14.97
C LEU A 127 38.62 -5.47 -16.30
N SER A 128 37.73 -5.64 -17.26
CA SER A 128 37.72 -4.89 -18.51
C SER A 128 37.28 -3.45 -18.28
N ASP A 129 37.60 -2.58 -19.24
CA ASP A 129 37.17 -1.18 -19.21
C ASP A 129 35.63 -1.02 -19.19
N GLU A 130 34.90 -1.95 -19.80
CA GLU A 130 33.44 -1.93 -19.77
C GLU A 130 32.89 -2.25 -18.38
N GLU A 131 33.46 -3.23 -17.69
CA GLU A 131 33.09 -3.59 -16.31
C GLU A 131 33.44 -2.45 -15.33
N LEU A 132 34.59 -1.79 -15.51
CA LEU A 132 34.96 -0.60 -14.74
C LEU A 132 33.97 0.55 -14.96
N LYS A 133 33.54 0.79 -16.20
CA LYS A 133 32.50 1.80 -16.50
C LYS A 133 31.16 1.44 -15.86
N LYS A 134 30.76 0.17 -15.87
CA LYS A 134 29.55 -0.31 -15.19
C LYS A 134 29.63 -0.10 -13.67
N LEU A 135 30.79 -0.37 -13.07
CA LEU A 135 31.05 -0.16 -11.64
C LEU A 135 30.90 1.33 -11.26
N GLU A 136 31.53 2.23 -12.02
CA GLU A 136 31.44 3.67 -11.78
C GLU A 136 30.02 4.21 -11.97
N LYS A 137 29.30 3.71 -13.00
CA LYS A 137 27.88 4.04 -13.18
C LYS A 137 27.06 3.61 -11.96
N LEU A 138 27.21 2.37 -11.51
CA LEU A 138 26.49 1.85 -10.33
C LEU A 138 26.79 2.67 -9.08
N LYS A 139 28.06 3.01 -8.84
CA LYS A 139 28.46 3.86 -7.72
C LYS A 139 27.78 5.23 -7.76
N LYS A 140 27.74 5.87 -8.94
CA LYS A 140 27.03 7.13 -9.15
C LYS A 140 25.52 6.98 -8.88
N ASP A 141 24.90 5.93 -9.42
CA ASP A 141 23.47 5.65 -9.24
C ASP A 141 23.15 5.38 -7.76
N PHE A 142 24.01 4.66 -7.03
CA PHE A 142 23.90 4.47 -5.59
C PHE A 142 24.00 5.79 -4.81
N GLU A 143 24.91 6.69 -5.17
CA GLU A 143 25.00 8.00 -4.53
C GLU A 143 23.77 8.87 -4.80
N ILE A 144 23.15 8.77 -5.98
CA ILE A 144 21.87 9.41 -6.26
C ILE A 144 20.79 8.84 -5.32
N LEU A 145 20.69 7.52 -5.20
CA LEU A 145 19.70 6.87 -4.32
C LEU A 145 19.92 7.21 -2.84
N LYS A 146 21.17 7.21 -2.35
CA LYS A 146 21.52 7.58 -0.97
C LYS A 146 21.12 9.01 -0.62
N LYS A 147 21.12 9.91 -1.59
CA LYS A 147 20.66 11.31 -1.43
C LYS A 147 19.14 11.47 -1.58
N GLY A 148 18.38 10.38 -1.67
CA GLY A 148 16.92 10.39 -1.88
C GLY A 148 16.51 10.68 -3.32
N GLY A 149 17.45 10.66 -4.27
CA GLY A 149 17.17 10.75 -5.69
C GLY A 149 16.61 9.44 -6.25
N THR A 150 16.38 9.42 -7.56
CA THR A 150 15.76 8.29 -8.25
C THR A 150 16.56 7.91 -9.49
N VAL A 151 16.65 6.61 -9.77
CA VAL A 151 17.39 6.04 -10.92
C VAL A 151 16.43 5.19 -11.75
N GLY A 152 16.61 5.20 -13.07
CA GLY A 152 15.72 4.56 -14.02
C GLY A 152 14.65 5.48 -14.56
N THR A 153 13.59 4.90 -15.12
CA THR A 153 12.47 5.67 -15.63
C THR A 153 11.75 6.37 -14.49
N THR A 154 12.04 7.67 -14.34
CA THR A 154 11.30 8.59 -13.48
C THR A 154 10.54 9.58 -14.33
N LYS A 155 9.42 9.15 -14.89
CA LYS A 155 8.32 10.11 -15.09
C LYS A 155 7.45 9.97 -13.85
N LYS A 156 7.62 10.88 -12.89
CA LYS A 156 7.18 10.74 -11.49
C LYS A 156 5.73 10.24 -11.32
N PHE A 157 4.81 10.53 -12.25
CA PHE A 157 3.43 10.02 -12.26
C PHE A 157 2.93 10.00 -13.71
N LEU A 158 3.07 8.90 -14.45
CA LEU A 158 2.65 8.83 -15.86
C LEU A 158 1.13 8.82 -16.05
N VAL A 159 0.52 9.97 -15.79
CA VAL A 159 -0.63 10.51 -16.50
C VAL A 159 -0.07 11.21 -17.74
N GLU A 160 0.12 10.44 -18.82
CA GLU A 160 0.13 10.89 -20.22
C GLU A 160 -0.49 9.76 -21.07
#